data_AF-A0A954WUT5-F1
#
_entry.id   AF-A0A954WUT5-F1
#
_cell.length_a   1.000
_cell.length_b   1.000
_cell.length_c   1.000
_cell.angle_alpha   90.00
_cell.angle_beta   90.00
_cell.angle_gamma   90.00
#
_symmetry.space_group_name_H-M   'P 1'
#
loop_
_entity.id
_entity.type
_entity.pdbx_description
1 polymer ?
#
loop_
_entity_poly.entity_id
_entity_poly.type
_entity_poly.pdbx_seq_one_letter_code
_entity_poly.pdbx_strand_id
1 'polypeptide(L)' 'MIRAAILGATGYTASELIELLLRHPEVTITKLTSRQDSRPSIAEVHSRLFGRLD' A
#
# COMPACT_ATOMS: atom_id res chain seq x y z
N MET A 1 -3.24 18.08 3.30
CA MET A 1 -3.18 16.63 3.59
C MET A 1 -4.19 15.90 2.71
N ILE A 2 -3.70 15.10 1.76
CA ILE A 2 -4.47 14.30 0.80
C ILE A 2 -4.59 12.89 1.35
N ARG A 3 -5.81 12.35 1.36
CA ARG A 3 -6.10 10.98 1.80
C ARG A 3 -6.22 10.08 0.58
N ALA A 4 -5.33 9.10 0.46
CA ALA A 4 -5.27 8.20 -0.67
C ALA A 4 -5.76 6.79 -0.30
N ALA A 5 -6.41 6.13 -1.25
CA ALA A 5 -6.72 4.71 -1.21
C ALA A 5 -6.18 4.03 -2.46
N ILE A 6 -5.64 2.82 -2.32
CA ILE A 6 -5.05 2.06 -3.44
C ILE A 6 -5.87 0.79 -3.66
N LEU A 7 -6.49 0.70 -4.83
CA LEU A 7 -7.23 -0.47 -5.30
C LEU A 7 -6.32 -1.31 -6.18
N GLY A 8 -6.14 -2.58 -5.83
CA GLY A 8 -5.15 -3.46 -6.45
C GLY A 8 -3.79 -3.43 -5.75
N ALA A 9 -3.78 -3.29 -4.43
CA ALA A 9 -2.57 -3.12 -3.63
C ALA A 9 -1.54 -4.26 -3.77
N THR A 10 -1.96 -5.45 -4.23
CA THR A 10 -1.07 -6.60 -4.45
C THR A 10 -0.28 -6.54 -5.76
N GLY A 11 -0.56 -5.59 -6.66
CA GLY A 11 0.18 -5.44 -7.92
C GLY A 11 1.57 -4.81 -7.71
N TYR A 12 2.51 -5.08 -8.61
CA TYR A 12 3.86 -4.50 -8.53
C TYR A 12 3.86 -2.97 -8.65
N THR A 13 3.01 -2.42 -9.51
CA THR A 13 2.83 -0.96 -9.60
C THR A 13 2.32 -0.36 -8.29
N ALA A 14 1.48 -1.10 -7.55
CA ALA A 14 0.99 -0.63 -6.27
C ALA A 14 2.11 -0.60 -5.21
N SER A 15 3.04 -1.57 -5.22
CA SER A 15 4.21 -1.54 -4.34
C SER A 15 5.03 -0.26 -4.54
N GLU A 16 5.39 0.06 -5.78
CA GLU A 16 6.14 1.27 -6.11
C GLU A 16 5.35 2.55 -5.77
N LEU A 17 4.04 2.55 -6.04
CA LEU A 17 3.18 3.67 -5.66
C LEU A 17 3.15 3.87 -4.13
N ILE A 18 3.03 2.82 -3.31
CA ILE A 18 3.03 3.03 -1.86
C ILE A 18 4.39 3.55 -1.40
N GLU A 19 5.49 3.07 -1.98
CA GLU A 19 6.82 3.58 -1.61
C GLU A 19 6.97 5.08 -1.87
N LEU A 20 6.47 5.55 -3.02
CA LEU A 20 6.44 6.97 -3.37
C LEU A 20 5.55 7.75 -2.41
N LEU A 21 4.32 7.28 -2.16
CA LEU A 21 3.36 7.99 -1.31
C LEU A 21 3.78 8.01 0.17
N LEU A 22 4.44 6.97 0.67
CA LEU A 22 5.00 6.94 2.03
C LEU A 22 6.09 8.00 2.27
N ARG A 23 6.72 8.51 1.20
CA ARG A 23 7.72 9.59 1.27
C ARG A 23 7.12 10.97 0.98
N HIS A 24 5.83 11.04 0.61
CA HIS A 24 5.20 12.29 0.22
C HIS A 24 4.64 13.03 1.45
N PRO A 25 5.10 14.26 1.75
CA PRO A 25 4.79 14.94 3.01
C PRO A 25 3.31 15.27 3.20
N GLU A 26 2.57 15.40 2.09
CA GLU A 26 1.16 15.76 2.13
C GLU A 26 0.20 14.59 1.93
N VAL A 27 0.67 13.35 1.74
CA VAL A 27 -0.20 12.21 1.48
C VAL A 27 -0.24 11.26 2.67
N THR A 28 -1.43 10.77 2.99
CA THR A 28 -1.62 9.66 3.91
C THR A 28 -2.37 8.55 3.19
N ILE A 29 -1.78 7.36 3.12
CA ILE A 29 -2.45 6.16 2.66
C ILE A 29 -3.43 5.74 3.76
N THR A 30 -4.72 5.69 3.43
CA THR A 30 -5.79 5.41 4.38
C THR A 30 -6.45 4.06 4.16
N LYS A 31 -6.28 3.46 2.98
CA LYS A 31 -6.82 2.14 2.66
C LYS A 31 -6.06 1.46 1.54
N LEU A 32 -5.80 0.18 1.71
CA LEU A 32 -5.29 -0.73 0.69
C LEU A 32 -6.33 -1.83 0.47
N THR A 33 -6.65 -2.13 -0.79
CA THR A 33 -7.61 -3.20 -1.11
C THR A 33 -7.20 -3.98 -2.34
N SER A 34 -7.63 -5.23 -2.39
CA SER A 34 -7.41 -6.16 -3.50
C SER A 34 -8.70 -6.95 -3.74
N ARG A 35 -8.81 -7.61 -4.90
CA ARG A 35 -9.88 -8.57 -5.18
C ARG A 35 -9.57 -9.97 -4.65
N GLN A 36 -8.38 -10.20 -4.09
CA GLN A 36 -7.99 -11.49 -3.54
C GLN A 36 -8.70 -11.75 -2.21
N ASP A 37 -9.34 -12.91 -2.09
CA ASP A 37 -10.13 -13.29 -0.91
C ASP A 37 -9.27 -13.56 0.33
N SER A 38 -7.99 -13.90 0.15
CA SER A 38 -7.08 -14.27 1.23
C SER A 38 -6.69 -13.11 2.16
N ARG A 39 -7.08 -11.86 1.84
CA ARG A 39 -6.75 -10.62 2.59
C ARG A 39 -5.34 -10.65 3.23
N PRO A 40 -4.30 -10.99 2.47
CA PRO A 40 -2.95 -11.06 3.02
C PRO A 40 -2.54 -9.67 3.52
N SER A 41 -1.72 -9.64 4.57
CA SER A 41 -1.08 -8.38 4.96
C SER A 41 -0.28 -7.83 3.78
N ILE A 42 -0.26 -6.51 3.57
CA ILE A 42 0.49 -5.92 2.47
C ILE A 42 1.99 -6.25 2.57
N ALA A 43 2.50 -6.43 3.80
CA ALA A 43 3.88 -6.82 4.05
C ALA A 43 4.16 -8.30 3.70
N GLU A 44 3.15 -9.18 3.73
CA GLU A 44 3.27 -10.57 3.26
C GLU A 44 3.33 -10.63 1.73
N VAL A 45 2.62 -9.73 1.05
CA VAL A 45 2.62 -9.63 -0.41
C VAL A 45 3.89 -8.96 -0.92
N HIS A 46 4.28 -7.85 -0.29
CA HIS A 46 5.45 -7.06 -0.63
C HIS A 46 6.36 -6.94 0.59
N SER A 47 7.31 -7.86 0.73
CA SER A 47 8.23 -7.93 1.88
C SER A 47 9.03 -6.64 2.14
N ARG A 48 9.24 -5.81 1.12
CA ARG A 48 9.89 -4.49 1.23
C ARG A 48 9.08 -3.48 2.04
N LEU A 49 7.78 -3.70 2.21
CA LEU A 49 6.88 -2.83 2.96
C LEU A 49 6.74 -3.24 4.43
N PHE A 50 7.43 -4.30 4.86
CA PHE A 50 7.43 -4.76 6.25
C PHE A 50 7.87 -3.64 7.20
N GLY A 51 7.08 -3.38 8.24
CA GLY A 51 7.33 -2.32 9.22
C GLY A 51 7.16 -0.89 8.69
N ARG A 52 6.66 -0.72 7.46
CA ARG A 52 6.34 0.60 6.89
C ARG A 52 4.83 0.88 6.86
N LEU A 53 4.03 -0.18 6.85
CA LEU A 53 2.57 -0.17 6.84
C LEU A 53 2.10 -1.37 7.67
N ASP A 54 1.23 -1.11 8.64
CA ASP A 54 0.58 -2.10 9.51
C ASP A 54 -0.93 -2.14 9.25
#